data_AF-A0A2R6NIY5-F1
#
_entry.id   AF-A0A2R6NIY5-F1
#
_cell.length_a   1.000
_cell.length_b   1.000
_cell.length_c   1.000
_cell.angle_alpha   90.00
_cell.angle_beta   90.00
_cell.angle_gamma   90.00
#
_symmetry.space_group_name_H-M   'P 1'
#
loop_
_entity.id
_entity.type
_entity.pdbx_description
1 polymer ?
#
loop_
_entity_poly.entity_id
_entity_poly.type
_entity_poly.pdbx_seq_one_letter_code
_entity_poly.pdbx_strand_id
1 'polypeptide(L)'
;MLPLEQRPGVISLLAGKPHSSTFPITSLNFTVRDPADPNSELPVQLSQEELELGLQYGPTVGIPALVDWFYGLQDVAHGRKVGEGWNISVGNGSQDLIYKVSRGDMPRKFIRLIFPCQAVTALVNPGDAVFVEAPVYA
;
A
#
# COMPACT_ATOMS: atom_id res chain seq x y z
N MET A 1 11.96 -6.40 13.94
CA MET A 1 13.22 -5.68 14.23
C MET A 1 13.12 -4.16 14.04
N LEU A 2 12.32 -3.65 13.08
CA LEU A 2 11.95 -2.22 12.98
C LEU A 2 11.39 -1.53 14.26
N PRO A 3 10.71 -2.21 15.22
CA PRO A 3 10.06 -1.50 16.34
C PRO A 3 11.03 -0.82 17.33
N LEU A 4 12.33 -1.15 17.28
CA LEU A 4 13.34 -0.58 18.19
C LEU A 4 13.90 0.76 17.69
N GLU A 5 13.77 1.06 16.39
CA GLU A 5 14.21 2.34 15.81
C GLU A 5 13.29 3.50 16.17
N GLN A 6 12.02 3.21 16.46
CA GLN A 6 11.04 4.21 16.86
C GLN A 6 11.18 4.61 18.34
N ARG A 7 12.11 3.99 19.09
CA ARG A 7 12.34 4.35 20.49
C ARG A 7 13.29 5.54 20.57
N PRO A 8 12.85 6.69 21.12
CA PRO A 8 13.71 7.86 21.26
C PRO A 8 14.92 7.53 22.15
N GLY A 9 16.12 7.95 21.70
CA GLY A 9 17.38 7.73 22.42
C GLY A 9 18.18 6.48 22.02
N VAL A 10 17.67 5.66 21.09
CA VAL A 10 18.41 4.49 20.57
C VAL A 10 19.05 4.83 19.23
N ILE A 11 20.38 4.70 19.14
CA ILE A 11 21.10 4.82 17.87
C ILE A 11 21.03 3.46 17.15
N SER A 12 20.42 3.41 15.96
CA SER A 12 20.37 2.21 15.13
C SER A 12 21.68 2.04 14.36
N LEU A 13 22.49 1.04 14.74
CA LEU A 13 23.71 0.64 14.01
C LEU A 13 23.51 -0.63 13.16
N LEU A 14 22.30 -1.21 13.20
CA LEU A 14 21.98 -2.51 12.60
C LEU A 14 21.22 -2.39 11.28
N ALA A 15 20.46 -1.32 11.10
CA ALA A 15 19.72 -1.11 9.87
C ALA A 15 20.59 -0.40 8.85
N GLY A 16 20.86 -1.06 7.72
CA GLY A 16 21.55 -0.47 6.56
C GLY A 16 20.70 0.56 5.82
N LYS A 17 20.01 1.45 6.56
CA LYS A 17 19.19 2.54 6.03
C LYS A 17 20.11 3.70 5.68
N PRO A 18 20.24 4.08 4.39
CA PRO A 18 21.01 5.25 4.01
C PRO A 18 20.42 6.52 4.63
N HIS A 19 21.27 7.48 4.98
CA HIS A 19 20.83 8.77 5.53
C HIS A 19 20.14 9.62 4.44
N SER A 20 19.15 10.44 4.80
CA SER A 20 18.36 11.22 3.84
C SER A 20 19.19 12.14 2.95
N SER A 21 20.29 12.70 3.48
CA SER A 21 21.22 13.54 2.71
C SER A 21 21.96 12.82 1.58
N THR A 22 21.87 11.49 1.50
CA THR A 22 22.47 10.70 0.41
C THR A 22 21.54 10.52 -0.77
N PHE A 23 20.26 10.91 -0.64
CA PHE A 23 19.30 10.82 -1.72
C PHE A 23 19.56 11.92 -2.77
N PRO A 24 19.60 11.59 -4.07
CA PRO A 24 19.89 12.56 -5.12
C PRO A 24 18.70 13.47 -5.49
N ILE A 25 17.53 13.25 -4.89
CA ILE A 25 16.29 13.98 -5.16
C ILE A 25 16.03 14.94 -4.00
N THR A 26 15.98 16.24 -4.29
CA THR A 26 15.82 17.29 -3.27
C THR A 26 14.39 17.81 -3.16
N SER A 27 13.61 17.75 -4.24
CA SER A 27 12.21 18.20 -4.26
C SER A 27 11.45 17.55 -5.42
N LEU A 28 10.14 17.37 -5.25
CA LEU A 28 9.22 16.93 -6.29
C LEU A 28 7.99 17.84 -6.27
N ASN A 29 7.66 18.39 -7.42
CA ASN A 29 6.49 19.24 -7.63
C ASN A 29 5.77 18.76 -8.90
N PHE A 30 4.46 18.56 -8.82
CA PHE A 30 3.64 18.14 -9.94
C PHE A 30 2.31 18.91 -9.93
N THR A 31 1.74 19.13 -11.10
CA THR A 31 0.42 19.76 -11.25
C THR A 31 -0.63 18.70 -11.58
N VAL A 32 -1.79 18.81 -10.94
CA VAL A 32 -2.92 17.89 -11.12
C VAL A 32 -4.14 18.69 -11.52
N ARG A 33 -4.96 18.19 -12.44
CA ARG A 33 -6.23 18.85 -12.77
C ARG A 33 -7.24 18.66 -11.64
N ASP A 34 -7.98 19.71 -11.33
CA ASP A 34 -9.05 19.64 -10.33
C ASP A 34 -10.17 18.68 -10.82
N PRO A 35 -10.56 17.67 -10.02
CA PRO A 35 -11.71 16.83 -10.35
C PRO A 35 -13.05 17.58 -10.39
N ALA A 36 -13.16 18.76 -9.77
CA ALA A 36 -14.36 19.60 -9.78
C ALA A 36 -14.39 20.62 -10.93
N ASP A 37 -13.23 21.12 -11.38
CA ASP A 37 -13.12 22.05 -12.51
C ASP A 37 -12.01 21.60 -13.49
N PRO A 38 -12.39 21.07 -14.67
CA PRO A 38 -11.44 20.61 -15.69
C PRO A 38 -10.45 21.65 -16.20
N ASN A 39 -10.73 22.95 -16.01
CA ASN A 39 -9.87 24.05 -16.45
C ASN A 39 -8.93 24.57 -15.35
N SER A 40 -9.05 24.07 -14.12
CA SER A 40 -8.24 24.47 -12.98
C SER A 40 -7.10 23.45 -12.75
N GLU A 41 -5.89 23.95 -12.53
CA GLU A 41 -4.72 23.16 -12.17
C GLU A 41 -4.31 23.41 -10.73
N LEU A 42 -4.09 22.33 -9.98
CA LEU A 42 -3.69 22.32 -8.58
C LEU A 42 -2.20 21.91 -8.49
N PRO A 43 -1.32 22.79 -8.00
CA PRO A 43 0.06 22.42 -7.73
C PRO A 43 0.16 21.58 -6.46
N VAL A 44 0.89 20.47 -6.53
CA VAL A 44 1.18 19.57 -5.41
C VAL A 44 2.69 19.52 -5.21
N GLN A 45 3.14 20.04 -4.07
CA GLN A 45 4.53 20.03 -3.66
C GLN A 45 4.70 19.08 -2.48
N LEU A 46 5.66 18.16 -2.58
CA LEU A 46 6.00 17.28 -1.46
C LEU A 46 6.90 18.02 -0.48
N SER A 47 6.60 17.89 0.82
CA SER A 47 7.49 18.32 1.89
C SER A 47 8.77 17.46 1.92
N GLN A 48 9.81 17.97 2.57
CA GLN A 48 11.06 17.23 2.72
C GLN A 48 10.82 15.94 3.51
N GLU A 49 9.99 15.97 4.54
CA GLU A 49 9.67 14.83 5.39
C GLU A 49 8.93 13.73 4.61
N GLU A 50 8.00 14.10 3.74
CA GLU A 50 7.28 13.16 2.86
C GLU A 50 8.21 12.53 1.81
N LEU A 51 9.14 13.33 1.27
CA LEU A 51 10.14 12.86 0.31
C LEU A 51 11.12 11.88 0.96
N GLU A 52 11.60 12.20 2.17
CA GLU A 52 12.48 11.32 2.94
C GLU A 52 11.78 10.00 3.30
N LEU A 53 10.51 10.06 3.70
CA LEU A 53 9.71 8.88 4.00
C LEU A 53 9.49 8.00 2.76
N GLY A 54 9.24 8.62 1.60
CA GLY A 54 9.00 7.90 0.34
C GLY A 54 10.25 7.27 -0.27
N LEU A 55 11.42 7.89 -0.09
CA LEU A 55 12.70 7.38 -0.62
C LEU A 55 13.37 6.37 0.32
N GLN A 56 12.97 6.34 1.59
CA GLN A 56 13.52 5.42 2.58
C GLN A 56 12.80 4.06 2.56
N TYR A 57 13.47 3.03 3.09
CA TYR A 57 12.84 1.75 3.38
C TYR A 57 11.62 1.91 4.33
N GLY A 58 10.44 1.73 3.75
CA GLY A 58 9.16 1.78 4.46
C GLY A 58 8.67 0.41 4.96
N PRO A 59 7.58 0.40 5.72
CA PRO A 59 6.92 -0.84 6.15
C PRO A 59 6.28 -1.57 4.95
N THR A 60 6.29 -2.90 4.98
CA THR A 60 5.78 -3.76 3.89
C THR A 60 4.31 -3.54 3.55
N VAL A 61 3.51 -3.06 4.52
CA VAL A 61 2.08 -2.79 4.34
C VAL A 61 1.80 -1.55 3.48
N GLY A 62 2.80 -0.69 3.27
CA GLY A 62 2.68 0.59 2.57
C GLY A 62 2.86 1.80 3.50
N ILE A 63 2.96 2.99 2.92
CA ILE A 63 3.11 4.24 3.67
C ILE A 63 1.87 4.45 4.57
N PRO A 64 2.01 4.67 5.89
CA PRO A 64 0.87 4.73 6.81
C PRO A 64 -0.21 5.73 6.42
N ALA A 65 0.16 6.95 6.01
CA ALA A 65 -0.80 7.96 5.57
C ALA A 65 -1.65 7.51 4.36
N LEU A 66 -1.04 6.79 3.42
CA LEU A 66 -1.73 6.23 2.27
C LEU A 66 -2.66 5.09 2.69
N VAL A 67 -2.22 4.23 3.60
CA VAL A 67 -3.03 3.13 4.15
C VAL A 67 -4.26 3.67 4.89
N ASP A 68 -4.10 4.72 5.69
CA ASP A 68 -5.20 5.40 6.40
C ASP A 68 -6.22 6.02 5.43
N TRP A 69 -5.73 6.62 4.34
CA TRP A 69 -6.60 7.12 3.28
C TRP A 69 -7.42 5.99 2.63
N PHE A 70 -6.81 4.83 2.37
CA PHE A 70 -7.53 3.66 1.87
C PHE A 70 -8.57 3.13 2.87
N TYR A 71 -8.30 3.17 4.18
CA TYR A 71 -9.32 2.85 5.19
C TYR A 71 -10.52 3.78 5.11
N GLY A 72 -10.31 5.08 4.90
CA GLY A 72 -11.38 6.04 4.66
C GLY A 72 -12.18 5.72 3.38
N LEU A 73 -11.49 5.36 2.29
CA LEU A 73 -12.12 4.96 1.04
C LEU A 73 -13.01 3.71 1.22
N GLN A 74 -12.57 2.74 2.01
CA GLN A 74 -13.36 1.54 2.33
C GLN A 74 -14.62 1.84 3.12
N ASP A 75 -14.55 2.79 4.06
CA ASP A 75 -15.71 3.22 4.84
C ASP A 75 -16.74 3.89 3.91
N VAL A 76 -16.29 4.81 3.05
CA VAL A 76 -17.17 5.53 2.11
C VAL A 76 -17.77 4.61 1.03
N ALA A 77 -16.97 3.74 0.41
CA ALA A 77 -17.41 2.92 -0.71
C ALA A 77 -18.12 1.62 -0.29
N HIS A 78 -17.75 1.05 0.86
CA HIS A 78 -18.21 -0.28 1.30
C HIS A 78 -18.80 -0.32 2.70
N GLY A 79 -18.85 0.82 3.42
CA GLY A 79 -19.43 0.93 4.76
C GLY A 79 -18.67 0.12 5.82
N ARG A 80 -17.37 -0.12 5.61
CA ARG A 80 -16.55 -0.98 6.48
C ARG A 80 -15.70 -0.14 7.41
N LYS A 81 -15.85 -0.38 8.72
CA LYS A 81 -15.09 0.34 9.74
C LYS A 81 -13.82 -0.39 10.11
N VAL A 82 -12.82 0.38 10.53
CA VAL A 82 -11.57 -0.13 11.11
C VAL A 82 -11.90 -0.93 12.37
N GLY A 83 -11.28 -2.11 12.52
CA GLY A 83 -11.46 -2.97 13.70
C GLY A 83 -12.49 -4.09 13.55
N GLU A 84 -13.16 -4.21 12.39
CA GLU A 84 -14.06 -5.34 12.07
C GLU A 84 -13.33 -6.66 11.74
N GLY A 85 -12.01 -6.73 11.95
CA GLY A 85 -11.21 -7.93 11.70
C GLY A 85 -10.67 -8.09 10.27
N TRP A 86 -10.71 -7.02 9.47
CA TRP A 86 -10.06 -6.92 8.17
C TRP A 86 -8.94 -5.86 8.21
N ASN A 87 -8.01 -5.94 7.26
CA ASN A 87 -6.89 -5.02 7.14
C ASN A 87 -6.58 -4.74 5.66
N ILE A 88 -5.85 -3.66 5.39
CA ILE A 88 -5.42 -3.23 4.06
C ILE A 88 -3.91 -3.45 3.88
N SER A 89 -3.52 -3.97 2.73
CA SER A 89 -2.14 -4.02 2.27
C SER A 89 -2.07 -3.37 0.89
N VAL A 90 -1.08 -2.50 0.70
CA VAL A 90 -0.80 -1.89 -0.61
C VAL A 90 0.11 -2.81 -1.41
N GLY A 91 -0.22 -3.04 -2.69
CA GLY A 91 0.60 -3.82 -3.62
C GLY A 91 0.92 -3.05 -4.89
N ASN A 92 1.69 -3.66 -5.78
CA ASN A 92 2.23 -2.97 -6.97
C ASN A 92 1.27 -3.02 -8.18
N GLY A 93 -0.04 -3.06 -7.92
CA GLY A 93 -1.08 -3.19 -8.92
C GLY A 93 -1.99 -4.41 -8.70
N SER A 94 -3.10 -4.46 -9.43
CA SER A 94 -4.11 -5.52 -9.32
C SER A 94 -3.53 -6.90 -9.62
N GLN A 95 -2.72 -7.03 -10.67
CA GLN A 95 -2.08 -8.29 -11.06
C GLN A 95 -1.09 -8.80 -10.00
N ASP A 96 -0.29 -7.90 -9.41
CA ASP A 96 0.62 -8.23 -8.32
C ASP A 96 -0.14 -8.66 -7.07
N LEU A 97 -1.29 -8.04 -6.77
CA LEU A 97 -2.11 -8.43 -5.62
C LEU A 97 -2.82 -9.77 -5.83
N ILE A 98 -3.37 -10.01 -7.03
CA ILE A 98 -3.90 -11.32 -7.45
C ILE A 98 -2.82 -12.40 -7.27
N TYR A 99 -1.57 -12.05 -7.61
CA TYR A 99 -0.43 -12.93 -7.46
C TYR A 99 0.19 -12.96 -6.05
N LYS A 100 0.10 -11.95 -5.18
CA LYS A 100 0.74 -11.99 -3.83
C LYS A 100 -0.13 -12.67 -2.80
N VAL A 101 -1.43 -12.64 -3.03
CA VAL A 101 -2.33 -13.66 -2.50
C VAL A 101 -1.92 -15.05 -3.00
N SER A 102 -0.77 -15.27 -3.64
CA SER A 102 -0.20 -16.59 -3.98
C SER A 102 0.80 -17.17 -2.97
N ARG A 103 1.67 -16.34 -2.38
CA ARG A 103 2.79 -16.83 -1.55
C ARG A 103 2.48 -16.52 -0.10
N GLY A 104 2.34 -17.58 0.71
CA GLY A 104 1.78 -17.58 2.07
C GLY A 104 2.53 -16.79 3.16
N ASP A 105 2.94 -15.55 2.89
CA ASP A 105 3.61 -14.65 3.83
C ASP A 105 2.64 -13.70 4.56
N MET A 106 1.31 -13.88 4.38
CA MET A 106 0.29 -13.02 4.99
C MET A 106 -0.53 -13.80 6.04
N PRO A 107 -0.62 -13.32 7.30
CA PRO A 107 -1.35 -14.01 8.35
C PRO A 107 -2.85 -14.11 8.00
N ARG A 108 -3.43 -15.30 8.22
CA ARG A 108 -4.76 -15.78 7.77
C ARG A 108 -6.01 -14.98 8.21
N LYS A 109 -5.87 -13.76 8.75
CA LYS A 109 -6.98 -12.85 9.11
C LYS A 109 -7.17 -11.71 8.11
N PHE A 110 -6.57 -11.81 6.93
CA PHE A 110 -6.31 -10.68 6.06
C PHE A 110 -6.89 -10.91 4.66
N ILE A 111 -8.21 -10.77 4.49
CA ILE A 111 -8.81 -10.61 3.16
C ILE A 111 -10.07 -9.73 3.28
N ARG A 112 -9.96 -8.48 2.82
CA ARG A 112 -10.95 -7.84 1.93
C ARG A 112 -10.27 -6.69 1.17
N LEU A 113 -9.88 -6.96 -0.07
CA LEU A 113 -9.37 -5.95 -1.00
C LEU A 113 -10.55 -5.10 -1.51
N ILE A 114 -10.32 -3.79 -1.67
CA ILE A 114 -11.13 -2.95 -2.58
C ILE A 114 -10.92 -3.54 -3.99
N PHE A 115 -12.02 -3.81 -4.68
CA PHE A 115 -12.17 -4.54 -5.96
C PHE A 115 -12.19 -6.09 -5.87
N PRO A 116 -13.26 -6.74 -6.39
CA PRO A 116 -13.36 -8.19 -6.45
C PRO A 116 -12.52 -8.72 -7.61
N CYS A 117 -11.21 -8.89 -7.43
CA CYS A 117 -10.37 -9.55 -8.43
C CYS A 117 -9.44 -10.57 -7.76
N GLN A 118 -9.93 -11.81 -7.77
CA GLN A 118 -9.33 -13.15 -7.81
C GLN A 118 -8.06 -13.52 -7.00
N ALA A 119 -8.16 -14.66 -6.32
CA ALA A 119 -7.34 -15.10 -5.19
C ALA A 119 -6.85 -16.55 -5.39
N VAL A 120 -5.77 -16.76 -6.14
CA VAL A 120 -5.48 -18.06 -6.78
C VAL A 120 -4.28 -18.82 -6.20
N THR A 121 -3.62 -18.45 -5.09
CA THR A 121 -2.60 -19.39 -4.54
C THR A 121 -2.38 -19.41 -3.02
N ALA A 122 -2.93 -18.47 -2.26
CA ALA A 122 -3.05 -18.55 -0.80
C ALA A 122 -4.32 -19.29 -0.40
N LEU A 123 -5.25 -19.45 -1.34
CA LEU A 123 -6.51 -20.17 -1.17
C LEU A 123 -6.59 -21.44 -2.02
N VAL A 124 -5.69 -21.61 -2.99
CA VAL A 124 -5.80 -22.64 -4.04
C VAL A 124 -4.46 -23.35 -4.17
N ASN A 125 -4.46 -24.65 -3.87
CA ASN A 125 -3.33 -25.53 -4.06
C ASN A 125 -3.33 -26.13 -5.48
N PRO A 126 -2.21 -26.70 -5.94
CA PRO A 126 -2.19 -27.45 -7.19
C PRO A 126 -3.25 -28.57 -7.18
N GLY A 127 -4.23 -28.47 -8.09
CA GLY A 127 -5.34 -29.41 -8.20
C GLY A 127 -6.69 -28.90 -7.67
N ASP A 128 -6.72 -27.74 -7.00
CA ASP A 128 -7.96 -27.13 -6.53
C ASP A 128 -8.71 -26.44 -7.68
N ALA A 129 -10.05 -26.58 -7.70
CA ALA A 129 -10.90 -25.94 -8.68
C ALA A 129 -11.28 -24.51 -8.26
N VAL A 130 -11.29 -23.58 -9.22
CA VAL A 130 -11.67 -22.16 -9.00
C VAL A 130 -12.79 -21.79 -9.97
N PHE A 131 -13.84 -21.15 -9.46
CA PHE A 131 -14.90 -20.60 -10.31
C PHE A 131 -14.48 -19.24 -10.86
N VAL A 132 -14.64 -19.08 -12.17
CA VAL A 132 -14.29 -17.88 -12.92
C VAL A 132 -15.48 -17.52 -13.83
N GLU A 133 -15.80 -16.24 -13.93
CA GLU A 133 -16.86 -15.74 -14.79
C GLU A 133 -16.48 -15.82 -16.28
N ALA A 134 -17.46 -15.99 -17.17
CA ALA A 134 -17.24 -16.00 -18.61
C ALA A 134 -17.91 -14.78 -19.26
N PRO A 135 -17.18 -13.94 -20.05
CA PRO A 135 -15.74 -13.99 -20.34
C PRO A 135 -14.88 -13.42 -19.19
N VAL A 136 -13.67 -13.95 -19.01
CA VAL A 136 -12.70 -13.47 -18.01
C VAL A 136 -11.61 -12.60 -18.64
N TYR A 137 -11.06 -11.69 -17.84
CA TYR A 137 -9.79 -11.01 -18.11
C TYR A 137 -8.64 -12.04 -18.24
N ALA A 138 -8.01 -12.09 -19.43
CA ALA A 138 -6.94 -13.04 -19.76
C ALA A 138 -5.56 -12.60 -19.25
#